data_AF-A0A6V7VP59-F1
#
_entry.id   AF-A0A6V7VP59-F1
#
_cell.length_a   1.000
_cell.length_b   1.000
_cell.length_c   1.000
_cell.angle_alpha   90.00
_cell.angle_beta   90.00
_cell.angle_gamma   90.00
#
_symmetry.space_group_name_H-M   'P 1'
#
loop_
_entity.id
_entity.type
_entity.pdbx_description
1 polymer ?
#
loop_
_entity_poly.entity_id
_entity_poly.type
_entity_poly.pdbx_seq_one_letter_code
_entity_poly.pdbx_strand_id
1 'polypeptide(L)'
;MLWGAPFLVSVSTIQKSNTPRRVQGRGKNSFKQLKINDNALIKIRNDDNYCLFYSLVATFVYATCLWPRWKFYDYMRSRRGMADQFKKDTMDLMEAVGAPFVLDSYDADEWIPSVVEYWNLLNKGWFKVFIFGNLGEKPIYKYGPDNFDIPIILFYNEEHFDGVRRASDLFGELYCLSCESVYNRKSNHNISCKARCKNCSRVGPGFPCKNLNEFFNHCGGCGKDFKNENCYTHHITSNFCNSSKKCEKCGVIWDVNVNNKNGREGHVCSERYCTTCGSYHDPKRGCYIKPLAIKPPKAYRIIAFDFETMQYREGEKGKIHDVNFIGVKINCPGCITNGPDPECIACGEDRTLTFSTRPFKNTPVDIQNVTEYPLEEFVSWIIDSSVTDTVAFSHFGGRFDMVLVFKELFLRG
;
A
#
# COMPACT_ATOMS: atom_id res chain seq x y z
N MET A 1 -44.15 -6.82 6.78
CA MET A 1 -43.75 -8.25 6.90
C MET A 1 -43.21 -8.72 5.56
N LEU A 2 -41.87 -8.70 5.41
CA LEU A 2 -41.15 -9.08 4.18
C LEU A 2 -40.49 -10.46 4.35
N TRP A 3 -41.28 -11.49 4.67
CA TRP A 3 -40.75 -12.85 4.68
C TRP A 3 -40.54 -13.32 3.25
N GLY A 4 -39.28 -13.55 2.85
CA GLY A 4 -38.91 -14.16 1.56
C GLY A 4 -38.61 -13.20 0.39
N ALA A 5 -38.48 -11.88 0.62
CA ALA A 5 -38.04 -10.95 -0.42
C ALA A 5 -36.50 -10.95 -0.53
N PRO A 6 -35.90 -11.02 -1.75
CA PRO A 6 -34.45 -11.00 -1.89
C PRO A 6 -33.89 -9.63 -1.47
N PHE A 7 -32.95 -9.62 -0.53
CA PHE A 7 -32.15 -8.44 -0.19
C PHE A 7 -30.69 -8.65 -0.58
N LEU A 8 -30.00 -7.56 -0.89
CA LEU A 8 -28.58 -7.55 -1.25
C LEU A 8 -27.77 -7.08 -0.05
N VAL A 9 -26.97 -7.97 0.53
CA VAL A 9 -25.98 -7.60 1.55
C VAL A 9 -24.63 -7.40 0.87
N SER A 10 -24.14 -6.16 0.85
CA SER A 10 -22.76 -5.85 0.46
C SER A 10 -21.90 -5.76 1.71
N VAL A 11 -21.09 -6.79 1.98
CA VAL A 11 -20.12 -6.77 3.07
C VAL A 11 -18.85 -6.07 2.61
N SER A 12 -18.46 -5.01 3.30
CA SER A 12 -17.21 -4.31 3.06
C SER A 12 -16.45 -4.16 4.37
N THR A 13 -15.31 -4.82 4.50
CA THR A 13 -14.39 -4.57 5.60
C THR A 13 -13.60 -3.30 5.31
N ILE A 14 -13.76 -2.26 6.12
CA ILE A 14 -12.79 -1.16 6.15
C ILE A 14 -11.53 -1.74 6.77
N GLN A 15 -10.58 -2.17 5.94
CA GLN A 15 -9.24 -2.45 6.43
C GLN A 15 -8.70 -1.14 7.01
N LYS A 16 -8.24 -1.19 8.27
CA LYS A 16 -7.33 -0.18 8.84
C LYS A 16 -6.01 -0.22 8.04
N SER A 17 -6.03 0.20 6.78
CA SER A 17 -4.84 0.31 5.94
C SER A 17 -4.00 1.54 6.29
N ASN A 18 -4.44 2.38 7.23
CA ASN A 18 -3.79 3.64 7.60
C ASN A 18 -3.38 3.76 9.07
N THR A 19 -3.35 2.67 9.84
CA THR A 19 -2.49 2.65 11.05
C THR A 19 -1.23 1.88 10.69
N PRO A 20 -0.04 2.50 10.70
CA PRO A 20 1.19 1.79 10.38
C PRO A 20 1.35 0.64 11.37
N ARG A 21 1.30 -0.59 10.87
CA ARG A 21 1.81 -1.73 11.64
C ARG A 21 3.31 -1.49 11.76
N ARG A 22 3.77 -1.26 12.99
CA ARG A 22 5.19 -1.20 13.34
C ARG A 22 5.87 -2.47 12.81
N VAL A 23 6.85 -2.30 11.92
CA VAL A 23 7.59 -3.41 11.31
C VAL A 23 8.77 -3.71 12.23
N GLN A 24 8.57 -4.64 13.17
CA GLN A 24 9.51 -4.92 14.27
C GLN A 24 10.17 -6.29 14.14
N GLY A 25 11.50 -6.29 14.30
CA GLY A 25 12.40 -7.45 14.21
C GLY A 25 12.47 -8.32 15.48
N ARG A 26 12.29 -9.65 15.43
CA ARG A 26 12.50 -10.68 16.47
C ARG A 26 12.97 -12.02 15.86
N GLY A 27 13.46 -12.94 16.70
CA GLY A 27 13.94 -14.27 16.30
C GLY A 27 12.85 -15.19 15.70
N LYS A 28 13.26 -16.12 14.83
CA LYS A 28 12.37 -16.94 13.97
C LYS A 28 11.44 -17.93 14.72
N ASN A 29 10.16 -17.93 14.36
CA ASN A 29 9.20 -19.04 14.49
C ASN A 29 8.66 -19.43 13.10
N SER A 30 8.29 -20.69 12.86
CA SER A 30 7.95 -21.20 11.51
C SER A 30 6.45 -21.21 11.15
N PHE A 31 6.15 -21.10 9.84
CA PHE A 31 4.91 -21.38 9.03
C PHE A 31 4.00 -20.17 8.76
N LYS A 32 3.51 -19.83 7.55
CA LYS A 32 3.30 -20.49 6.22
C LYS A 32 3.29 -19.39 5.14
N GLN A 33 3.90 -19.66 3.98
CA GLN A 33 4.46 -18.68 3.03
C GLN A 33 3.51 -18.30 1.86
N LEU A 34 3.57 -17.04 1.39
CA LEU A 34 3.37 -16.76 -0.05
C LEU A 34 4.47 -17.52 -0.82
N LYS A 35 4.24 -17.89 -2.10
CA LYS A 35 5.28 -18.48 -2.97
C LYS A 35 6.39 -17.47 -3.25
N ILE A 36 7.21 -17.21 -2.24
CA ILE A 36 8.41 -16.38 -2.31
C ILE A 36 9.56 -17.32 -2.59
N ASN A 37 10.40 -16.95 -3.54
CA ASN A 37 11.57 -17.75 -3.86
C ASN A 37 12.60 -17.61 -2.74
N ASP A 38 12.64 -18.58 -1.85
CA ASP A 38 13.58 -18.67 -0.73
C ASP A 38 15.06 -18.49 -1.14
N ASN A 39 15.42 -18.82 -2.39
CA ASN A 39 16.77 -18.66 -2.92
C ASN A 39 17.14 -17.20 -3.24
N ALA A 40 16.15 -16.32 -3.33
CA ALA A 40 16.31 -14.87 -3.50
C ALA A 40 16.79 -14.19 -2.21
N LEU A 41 16.60 -14.84 -1.06
CA LEU A 41 16.91 -14.31 0.25
C LEU A 41 18.40 -14.46 0.59
N ILE A 42 18.94 -13.41 1.20
CA ILE A 42 20.16 -13.43 2.00
C ILE A 42 19.69 -13.76 3.42
N LYS A 43 19.63 -15.06 3.72
CA LYS A 43 19.08 -15.54 5.00
C LYS A 43 19.96 -15.11 6.16
N ILE A 44 19.40 -14.29 7.05
CA ILE A 44 20.02 -13.90 8.31
C ILE A 44 19.73 -15.00 9.34
N ARG A 45 20.79 -15.42 10.02
CA ARG A 45 20.75 -16.37 11.12
C ARG A 45 21.52 -15.74 12.26
N ASN A 46 20.80 -15.30 13.27
CA ASN A 46 21.32 -14.63 14.45
C ASN A 46 20.55 -15.14 15.67
N ASP A 47 21.24 -15.22 16.80
CA ASP A 47 20.67 -15.64 18.09
C ASP A 47 20.30 -14.43 18.97
N ASP A 48 20.56 -13.21 18.48
CA ASP A 48 20.23 -11.92 19.11
C ASP A 48 19.00 -11.27 18.43
N ASN A 49 18.64 -10.05 18.85
CA ASN A 49 17.48 -9.33 18.30
C ASN A 49 17.84 -8.37 17.15
N TYR A 50 19.05 -8.46 16.58
CA TYR A 50 19.59 -7.46 15.64
C TYR A 50 19.30 -7.77 14.17
N CYS A 51 18.30 -8.62 13.87
CA CYS A 51 18.04 -9.11 12.52
C CYS A 51 17.81 -7.99 11.49
N LEU A 52 17.25 -6.84 11.90
CA LEU A 52 17.14 -5.65 11.06
C LEU A 52 18.52 -5.14 10.62
N PHE A 53 19.42 -4.90 11.57
CA PHE A 53 20.77 -4.39 11.29
C PHE A 53 21.61 -5.38 10.51
N TYR A 54 21.57 -6.68 10.85
CA TYR A 54 22.23 -7.72 10.04
C TYR A 54 21.72 -7.73 8.60
N SER A 55 20.41 -7.61 8.39
CA SER A 55 19.82 -7.59 7.05
C SER A 55 20.25 -6.34 6.25
N LEU A 56 20.30 -5.19 6.93
CA LEU A 56 20.80 -3.94 6.37
C LEU A 56 22.26 -4.08 5.94
N VAL A 57 23.16 -4.51 6.83
CA VAL A 57 24.59 -4.69 6.54
C VAL A 57 24.81 -5.72 5.44
N ALA A 58 24.17 -6.88 5.52
CA ALA A 58 24.35 -7.94 4.53
C ALA A 58 23.94 -7.48 3.12
N THR A 59 22.82 -6.76 3.03
CA THR A 59 22.33 -6.25 1.74
C THR A 59 23.16 -5.07 1.25
N PHE A 60 23.65 -4.22 2.15
CA PHE A 60 24.60 -3.15 1.83
C PHE A 60 25.89 -3.71 1.23
N VAL A 61 26.57 -4.63 1.92
CA VAL A 61 27.81 -5.26 1.45
C VAL A 61 27.59 -5.98 0.11
N TYR A 62 26.46 -6.68 -0.03
CA TYR A 62 26.10 -7.34 -1.29
C TYR A 62 25.96 -6.34 -2.44
N ALA A 63 25.35 -5.17 -2.19
CA ALA A 63 25.08 -4.15 -3.21
C ALA A 63 26.30 -3.29 -3.55
N THR A 64 27.18 -3.00 -2.59
CA THR A 64 28.25 -2.01 -2.75
C THR A 64 29.64 -2.61 -2.97
N CYS A 65 29.96 -3.72 -2.30
CA CYS A 65 31.32 -4.27 -2.34
C CYS A 65 31.61 -5.11 -3.59
N LEU A 66 30.58 -5.54 -4.33
CA LEU A 66 30.68 -6.34 -5.56
C LEU A 66 31.57 -7.58 -5.41
N TRP A 67 31.60 -8.18 -4.22
CA TRP A 67 32.45 -9.33 -3.93
C TRP A 67 32.01 -10.57 -4.72
N PRO A 68 32.96 -11.43 -5.11
CA PRO A 68 32.61 -12.73 -5.65
C PRO A 68 31.83 -13.53 -4.61
N ARG A 69 30.92 -14.40 -5.08
CA ARG A 69 29.96 -15.13 -4.23
C ARG A 69 30.62 -15.88 -3.08
N TRP A 70 31.81 -16.46 -3.28
CA TRP A 70 32.53 -17.19 -2.24
C TRP A 70 32.96 -16.28 -1.09
N LYS A 71 33.45 -15.06 -1.39
CA LYS A 71 33.91 -14.11 -0.37
C LYS A 71 32.74 -13.56 0.44
N PHE A 72 31.64 -13.22 -0.24
CA PHE A 72 30.41 -12.81 0.44
C PHE A 72 29.87 -13.90 1.37
N TYR A 73 29.94 -15.15 0.94
CA TYR A 73 29.51 -16.28 1.76
C TYR A 73 30.44 -16.54 2.95
N ASP A 74 31.76 -16.42 2.75
CA ASP A 74 32.74 -16.52 3.84
C ASP A 74 32.54 -15.41 4.88
N TYR A 75 32.23 -14.18 4.43
CA TYR A 75 31.83 -13.06 5.29
C TYR A 75 30.58 -13.37 6.11
N MET A 76 29.48 -13.77 5.45
CA MET A 76 28.20 -14.08 6.11
C MET A 76 28.29 -15.24 7.11
N ARG A 77 29.27 -16.14 6.96
CA ARG A 77 29.40 -17.35 7.78
C ARG A 77 30.63 -17.34 8.70
N SER A 78 31.31 -16.21 8.85
CA SER A 78 32.53 -16.09 9.67
C SER A 78 33.61 -17.12 9.30
N ARG A 79 33.82 -17.39 8.01
CA ARG A 79 34.79 -18.40 7.51
C ARG A 79 36.07 -17.76 6.99
N ARG A 80 37.14 -18.56 6.93
CA ARG A 80 38.42 -18.25 6.24
C ARG A 80 38.98 -16.87 6.56
N GLY A 81 39.25 -16.60 7.84
CA GLY A 81 39.85 -15.34 8.30
C GLY A 81 38.89 -14.16 8.45
N MET A 82 37.60 -14.34 8.12
CA MET A 82 36.54 -13.34 8.32
C MET A 82 35.74 -13.58 9.62
N ALA A 83 36.37 -14.21 10.63
CA ALA A 83 35.69 -14.63 11.84
C ALA A 83 35.03 -13.41 12.53
N ASP A 84 33.72 -13.50 12.71
CA ASP A 84 32.85 -12.49 13.34
C ASP A 84 32.87 -11.10 12.70
N GLN A 85 33.45 -10.93 11.51
CA GLN A 85 33.50 -9.64 10.83
C GLN A 85 32.09 -9.13 10.52
N PHE A 86 31.18 -10.00 10.09
CA PHE A 86 29.79 -9.61 9.83
C PHE A 86 29.06 -9.12 11.09
N LYS A 87 29.31 -9.77 12.23
CA LYS A 87 28.78 -9.35 13.53
C LYS A 87 29.39 -8.03 13.97
N LYS A 88 30.70 -7.88 13.82
CA LYS A 88 31.41 -6.65 14.14
C LYS A 88 30.88 -5.47 13.32
N ASP A 89 30.80 -5.61 12.00
CA ASP A 89 30.27 -4.54 11.11
C ASP A 89 28.82 -4.16 11.47
N THR A 90 28.03 -5.13 11.95
CA THR A 90 26.66 -4.89 12.43
C THR A 90 26.66 -4.08 13.72
N MET A 91 27.52 -4.43 14.68
CA MET A 91 27.67 -3.69 15.93
C MET A 91 28.22 -2.28 15.70
N ASP A 92 29.22 -2.15 14.82
CA ASP A 92 29.81 -0.86 14.44
C ASP A 92 28.74 0.05 13.78
N LEU A 93 27.86 -0.50 12.93
CA LEU A 93 26.73 0.26 12.38
C LEU A 93 25.76 0.71 13.47
N MET A 94 25.38 -0.19 14.38
CA MET A 94 24.46 0.13 15.47
C MET A 94 25.02 1.24 16.36
N GLU A 95 26.31 1.15 16.73
CA GLU A 95 26.99 2.18 17.49
C GLU A 95 27.02 3.52 16.74
N ALA A 96 27.35 3.49 15.44
CA ALA A 96 27.44 4.70 14.62
C ALA A 96 26.10 5.45 14.49
N VAL A 97 24.96 4.75 14.52
CA VAL A 97 23.62 5.37 14.51
C VAL A 97 23.03 5.56 15.90
N GLY A 98 23.77 5.23 16.97
CA GLY A 98 23.32 5.38 18.35
C GLY A 98 22.22 4.39 18.77
N ALA A 99 22.13 3.22 18.14
CA ALA A 99 21.16 2.20 18.47
C ALA A 99 21.53 1.45 19.78
N PRO A 100 20.66 1.45 20.81
CA PRO A 100 20.93 0.73 22.06
C PRO A 100 20.93 -0.78 21.85
N PHE A 101 21.95 -1.48 22.34
CA PHE A 101 22.06 -2.94 22.21
C PHE A 101 21.06 -3.75 23.04
N VAL A 102 20.35 -3.12 23.97
CA VAL A 102 19.50 -3.81 24.97
C VAL A 102 18.04 -3.98 24.53
N LEU A 103 17.67 -3.54 23.31
CA LEU A 103 16.28 -3.59 22.87
C LEU A 103 15.86 -5.01 22.46
N ASP A 104 14.62 -5.36 22.82
CA ASP A 104 13.99 -6.64 22.46
C ASP A 104 13.67 -6.74 20.95
N SER A 105 13.56 -5.60 20.28
CA SER A 105 13.28 -5.51 18.85
C SER A 105 13.62 -4.13 18.32
N TYR A 106 13.92 -4.04 17.03
CA TYR A 106 14.22 -2.77 16.34
C TYR A 106 13.17 -2.51 15.26
N ASP A 107 12.59 -1.32 15.33
CA ASP A 107 11.54 -0.86 14.43
C ASP A 107 12.10 -0.20 13.16
N ALA A 108 11.51 -0.53 12.01
CA ALA A 108 11.91 0.03 10.73
C ALA A 108 11.74 1.56 10.64
N ASP A 109 10.64 2.12 11.16
CA ASP A 109 10.37 3.56 11.11
C ASP A 109 11.38 4.35 11.95
N GLU A 110 11.89 3.76 13.04
CA GLU A 110 12.85 4.39 13.94
C GLU A 110 14.30 4.31 13.42
N TRP A 111 14.75 3.11 13.03
CA TRP A 111 16.19 2.87 12.84
C TRP A 111 16.68 3.00 11.39
N ILE A 112 15.82 2.72 10.41
CA ILE A 112 16.22 2.81 9.00
C ILE A 112 16.56 4.25 8.59
N PRO A 113 15.83 5.30 9.03
CA PRO A 113 16.20 6.67 8.72
C PRO A 113 17.64 7.03 9.08
N SER A 114 18.03 6.76 10.32
CA SER A 114 19.37 7.04 10.84
C SER A 114 20.44 6.26 10.07
N VAL A 115 20.20 5.00 9.73
CA VAL A 115 21.13 4.18 8.93
C VAL A 115 21.28 4.74 7.52
N VAL A 116 20.18 5.08 6.84
CA VAL A 116 20.22 5.61 5.47
C VAL A 116 20.91 6.96 5.43
N GLU A 117 20.66 7.83 6.41
CA GLU A 117 21.33 9.13 6.54
C GLU A 117 22.83 8.96 6.79
N TYR A 118 23.21 8.09 7.72
CA TYR A 118 24.61 7.76 7.98
C TYR A 118 25.32 7.24 6.71
N TRP A 119 24.70 6.31 5.98
CA TRP A 119 25.28 5.82 4.73
C TRP A 119 25.35 6.86 3.62
N ASN A 120 24.34 7.72 3.48
CA ASN A 120 24.36 8.81 2.50
C ASN A 120 25.45 9.86 2.82
N LEU A 121 25.82 10.04 4.10
CA LEU A 121 26.93 10.89 4.50
C LEU A 121 28.28 10.27 4.16
N LEU A 122 28.45 8.97 4.42
CA LEU A 122 29.72 8.27 4.20
C LEU A 122 29.98 7.95 2.73
N ASN A 123 28.97 7.44 2.07
CA ASN A 123 29.07 6.92 0.72
C ASN A 123 28.40 7.94 -0.20
N LYS A 124 29.14 8.44 -1.19
CA LYS A 124 28.70 9.43 -2.19
C LYS A 124 27.59 8.93 -3.14
N GLY A 125 26.69 8.07 -2.67
CA GLY A 125 25.54 7.53 -3.39
C GLY A 125 24.27 7.66 -2.57
N TRP A 126 23.12 7.68 -3.25
CA TRP A 126 21.83 7.81 -2.60
C TRP A 126 21.19 6.43 -2.37
N PHE A 127 21.07 6.03 -1.11
CA PHE A 127 20.46 4.74 -0.72
C PHE A 127 18.96 4.87 -0.53
N LYS A 128 18.21 3.84 -0.94
CA LYS A 128 16.79 3.70 -0.58
C LYS A 128 16.51 2.29 -0.12
N VAL A 129 15.90 2.18 1.06
CA VAL A 129 15.51 0.91 1.65
C VAL A 129 14.08 0.59 1.26
N PHE A 130 13.84 -0.65 0.87
CA PHE A 130 12.54 -1.23 0.55
C PHE A 130 12.34 -2.49 1.38
N ILE A 131 11.25 -2.57 2.14
CA ILE A 131 10.90 -3.79 2.88
C ILE A 131 9.65 -4.37 2.24
N PHE A 132 9.75 -5.61 1.77
CA PHE A 132 8.62 -6.38 1.29
C PHE A 132 8.07 -7.27 2.40
N GLY A 133 6.75 -7.36 2.48
CA GLY A 133 6.05 -8.26 3.39
C GLY A 133 5.48 -9.47 2.66
N ASN A 134 4.87 -10.37 3.42
CA ASN A 134 4.18 -11.56 2.93
C ASN A 134 2.73 -11.28 2.48
N LEU A 135 2.35 -10.05 2.08
CA LEU A 135 0.96 -9.71 1.74
C LEU A 135 0.79 -9.11 0.34
N GLY A 136 1.88 -8.91 -0.40
CA GLY A 136 1.78 -8.41 -1.77
C GLY A 136 3.12 -8.01 -2.40
N GLU A 137 3.03 -7.57 -3.65
CA GLU A 137 4.18 -7.19 -4.47
C GLU A 137 4.68 -5.77 -4.19
N LYS A 138 3.95 -4.99 -3.38
CA LYS A 138 4.37 -3.64 -2.99
C LYS A 138 5.19 -3.68 -1.70
N PRO A 139 6.19 -2.80 -1.55
CA PRO A 139 6.88 -2.64 -0.28
C PRO A 139 5.87 -2.23 0.81
N ILE A 140 5.96 -2.88 1.97
CA ILE A 140 5.21 -2.50 3.18
C ILE A 140 5.86 -1.30 3.88
N TYR A 141 7.14 -1.04 3.61
CA TYR A 141 7.89 0.10 4.10
C TYR A 141 8.94 0.54 3.07
N LYS A 142 9.22 1.85 3.01
CA LYS A 142 10.30 2.42 2.22
C LYS A 142 10.82 3.71 2.83
N TYR A 143 12.14 3.92 2.77
CA TYR A 143 12.79 5.15 3.21
C TYR A 143 13.99 5.50 2.34
N GLY A 144 14.15 6.78 2.03
CA GLY A 144 15.20 7.32 1.17
C GLY A 144 14.68 8.10 -0.05
N PRO A 145 15.56 8.84 -0.74
CA PRO A 145 15.18 9.74 -1.83
C PRO A 145 14.57 8.99 -3.03
N ASP A 146 13.64 9.62 -3.74
CA ASP A 146 13.01 9.01 -4.93
C ASP A 146 14.00 8.75 -6.06
N ASN A 147 14.96 9.64 -6.24
CA ASN A 147 16.13 9.40 -7.08
C ASN A 147 17.17 8.72 -6.20
N PHE A 148 17.20 7.40 -6.17
CA PHE A 148 18.22 6.63 -5.47
C PHE A 148 19.11 5.88 -6.46
N ASP A 149 20.36 5.64 -6.08
CA ASP A 149 21.34 4.93 -6.90
C ASP A 149 21.43 3.47 -6.46
N ILE A 150 21.35 3.20 -5.14
CA ILE A 150 21.55 1.87 -4.57
C ILE A 150 20.32 1.44 -3.77
N PRO A 151 19.54 0.45 -4.24
CA PRO A 151 18.45 -0.11 -3.47
C PRO A 151 18.96 -1.10 -2.42
N ILE A 152 18.49 -0.95 -1.19
CA ILE A 152 18.65 -1.92 -0.12
C ILE A 152 17.30 -2.61 0.06
N ILE A 153 17.23 -3.90 -0.23
CA ILE A 153 15.97 -4.64 -0.30
C ILE A 153 15.93 -5.66 0.84
N LEU A 154 14.93 -5.55 1.70
CA LEU A 154 14.70 -6.47 2.81
C LEU A 154 13.37 -7.20 2.62
N PHE A 155 13.26 -8.35 3.26
CA PHE A 155 12.04 -9.12 3.36
C PHE A 155 11.69 -9.31 4.83
N TYR A 156 10.46 -8.97 5.20
CA TYR A 156 9.94 -9.07 6.56
C TYR A 156 8.85 -10.13 6.64
N ASN A 157 9.05 -11.11 7.52
CA ASN A 157 8.08 -12.17 7.78
C ASN A 157 8.23 -12.67 9.22
N GLU A 158 7.10 -12.84 9.92
CA GLU A 158 7.06 -13.42 11.28
C GLU A 158 8.01 -12.71 12.25
N GLU A 159 7.95 -11.39 12.26
CA GLU A 159 8.86 -10.54 13.03
C GLU A 159 10.33 -10.64 12.60
N HIS A 160 10.76 -11.44 11.62
CA HIS A 160 12.17 -11.53 11.22
C HIS A 160 12.48 -10.75 9.93
N PHE A 161 13.68 -10.17 9.86
CA PHE A 161 14.22 -9.56 8.63
C PHE A 161 15.24 -10.48 7.95
N ASP A 162 15.07 -10.69 6.66
CA ASP A 162 16.07 -11.28 5.77
C ASP A 162 16.45 -10.24 4.68
N GLY A 163 17.68 -10.29 4.18
CA GLY A 163 18.07 -9.49 3.01
C GLY A 163 17.51 -10.08 1.71
N VAL A 164 17.38 -9.27 0.66
CA VAL A 164 16.92 -9.72 -0.66
C VAL A 164 17.95 -9.32 -1.71
N ARG A 165 18.42 -10.28 -2.51
CA ARG A 165 19.41 -10.00 -3.55
C ARG A 165 18.86 -9.11 -4.66
N ARG A 166 17.67 -9.45 -5.15
CA ARG A 166 16.95 -8.73 -6.21
C ARG A 166 15.45 -8.92 -6.03
N ALA A 167 14.68 -7.85 -6.15
CA ALA A 167 13.21 -7.92 -6.08
C ALA A 167 12.64 -8.89 -7.13
N SER A 168 13.21 -8.93 -8.35
CA SER A 168 12.75 -9.85 -9.37
C SER A 168 12.89 -11.33 -8.98
N ASP A 169 13.97 -11.68 -8.27
CA ASP A 169 14.17 -13.05 -7.81
C ASP A 169 13.13 -13.43 -6.76
N LEU A 170 12.71 -12.46 -5.92
CA LEU A 170 11.73 -12.62 -4.85
C LEU A 170 10.36 -13.04 -5.40
N PHE A 171 9.92 -12.39 -6.47
CA PHE A 171 8.61 -12.59 -7.10
C PHE A 171 8.62 -13.59 -8.26
N GLY A 172 9.79 -13.96 -8.78
CA GLY A 172 9.91 -14.79 -9.99
C GLY A 172 9.57 -14.06 -11.30
N GLU A 173 9.25 -12.77 -11.23
CA GLU A 173 8.93 -11.89 -12.36
C GLU A 173 9.86 -10.67 -12.37
N LEU A 174 9.98 -9.94 -13.49
CA LEU A 174 10.78 -8.72 -13.47
C LEU A 174 10.06 -7.65 -12.63
N TYR A 175 10.78 -7.01 -11.72
CA TYR A 175 10.21 -6.00 -10.84
C TYR A 175 10.92 -4.65 -11.00
N CYS A 176 10.16 -3.55 -11.02
CA CYS A 176 10.70 -2.20 -11.04
C CYS A 176 10.54 -1.53 -9.68
N LEU A 177 11.64 -1.29 -8.98
CA LEU A 177 11.62 -0.59 -7.68
C LEU A 177 11.19 0.87 -7.79
N SER A 178 11.49 1.54 -8.90
CA SER A 178 11.20 2.97 -9.08
C SER A 178 9.71 3.27 -9.29
N CYS A 179 8.93 2.31 -9.80
CA CYS A 179 7.48 2.48 -9.96
C CYS A 179 6.65 1.37 -9.30
N GLU A 180 7.31 0.53 -8.52
CA GLU A 180 6.73 -0.50 -7.64
C GLU A 180 5.74 -1.42 -8.36
N SER A 181 6.18 -1.99 -9.48
CA SER A 181 5.36 -2.90 -10.28
C SER A 181 6.14 -4.04 -10.92
N VAL A 182 5.49 -5.19 -11.00
CA VAL A 182 5.91 -6.34 -11.82
C VAL A 182 5.68 -6.06 -13.30
N TYR A 183 6.51 -6.67 -14.15
CA TYR A 183 6.38 -6.57 -15.60
C TYR A 183 7.01 -7.77 -16.32
N ASN A 184 6.50 -8.04 -17.53
CA ASN A 184 6.90 -9.24 -18.28
C ASN A 184 8.02 -8.97 -19.28
N ARG A 185 8.15 -7.74 -19.78
CA ARG A 185 9.14 -7.37 -20.81
C ARG A 185 9.71 -5.99 -20.53
N LYS A 186 11.05 -5.89 -20.54
CA LYS A 186 11.78 -4.62 -20.34
C LYS A 186 11.38 -3.55 -21.35
N SER A 187 11.23 -3.90 -22.64
CA SER A 187 10.86 -2.95 -23.70
C SER A 187 9.52 -2.26 -23.44
N ASN A 188 8.49 -3.03 -23.08
CA ASN A 188 7.16 -2.48 -22.78
C ASN A 188 7.20 -1.62 -21.51
N HIS A 189 7.89 -2.11 -20.48
CA HIS A 189 8.03 -1.39 -19.23
C HIS A 189 8.76 -0.06 -19.40
N ASN A 190 9.82 0.00 -20.20
CA ASN A 190 10.54 1.23 -20.48
C ASN A 190 9.64 2.33 -21.07
N ILE A 191 8.55 1.98 -21.75
CA ILE A 191 7.61 2.92 -22.37
C ILE A 191 6.48 3.31 -21.39
N SER A 192 6.10 2.44 -20.47
CA SER A 192 5.00 2.71 -19.52
C SER A 192 5.47 3.19 -18.15
N CYS A 193 6.73 2.95 -17.79
CA CYS A 193 7.28 3.27 -16.47
C CYS A 193 7.23 4.77 -16.21
N LYS A 194 6.64 5.14 -15.08
CA LYS A 194 6.49 6.54 -14.64
C LYS A 194 7.84 7.16 -14.24
N ALA A 195 8.77 6.35 -13.76
CA ALA A 195 10.10 6.77 -13.31
C ALA A 195 11.17 6.76 -14.42
N ARG A 196 10.78 6.56 -15.68
CA ARG A 196 11.72 6.55 -16.80
C ARG A 196 12.31 7.93 -17.09
N CYS A 197 13.50 7.96 -17.69
CA CYS A 197 13.99 9.16 -18.35
C CYS A 197 13.20 9.42 -19.65
N LYS A 198 12.52 10.57 -19.77
CA LYS A 198 11.80 10.94 -21.02
C LYS A 198 12.72 11.19 -22.22
N ASN A 199 14.02 11.40 -21.97
CA ASN A 199 15.00 11.68 -23.02
C ASN A 199 15.65 10.43 -23.59
N CYS A 200 15.91 9.40 -22.77
CA CYS A 200 16.60 8.18 -23.20
C CYS A 200 15.84 6.86 -22.89
N SER A 201 14.63 6.93 -22.35
CA SER A 201 13.75 5.81 -21.99
C SER A 201 14.26 4.81 -20.93
N ARG A 202 15.48 4.97 -20.43
CA ARG A 202 16.01 4.11 -19.37
C ARG A 202 15.22 4.26 -18.07
N VAL A 203 15.16 3.17 -17.31
CA VAL A 203 14.39 3.00 -16.08
C VAL A 203 15.27 2.39 -15.00
N GLY A 204 14.86 2.55 -13.74
CA GLY A 204 15.50 1.94 -12.59
C GLY A 204 16.27 2.94 -11.73
N PRO A 205 17.15 2.44 -10.84
CA PRO A 205 17.97 3.29 -9.98
C PRO A 205 18.81 4.28 -10.81
N GLY A 206 18.92 5.52 -10.34
CA GLY A 206 19.62 6.61 -11.03
C GLY A 206 18.81 7.28 -12.16
N PHE A 207 17.55 6.88 -12.40
CA PHE A 207 16.66 7.49 -13.38
C PHE A 207 15.44 8.16 -12.71
N PRO A 208 14.92 9.28 -13.27
CA PRO A 208 15.32 9.97 -14.49
C PRO A 208 16.76 10.52 -14.46
N CYS A 209 17.43 10.57 -15.63
CA CYS A 209 18.82 11.02 -15.71
C CYS A 209 19.01 12.38 -15.04
N LYS A 210 19.97 12.48 -14.11
CA LYS A 210 20.32 13.72 -13.42
C LYS A 210 21.02 14.68 -14.39
N ASN A 211 20.77 15.98 -14.22
CA ASN A 211 21.54 17.02 -14.89
C ASN A 211 22.94 17.04 -14.29
N LEU A 212 23.95 16.86 -15.14
CA LEU A 212 25.34 17.09 -14.80
C LEU A 212 25.69 18.47 -15.36
N ASN A 213 25.93 19.42 -14.46
CA ASN A 213 26.43 20.72 -14.86
C ASN A 213 27.73 20.49 -15.65
N GLU A 214 27.90 21.24 -16.75
CA GLU A 214 28.97 21.16 -17.77
C GLU A 214 28.59 20.49 -19.11
N PHE A 215 27.65 19.54 -19.15
CA PHE A 215 27.24 18.94 -20.42
C PHE A 215 25.95 19.58 -20.96
N PHE A 216 25.98 20.03 -22.23
CA PHE A 216 24.77 20.41 -22.96
C PHE A 216 24.89 19.97 -24.43
N ASN A 217 23.96 19.14 -24.90
CA ASN A 217 23.86 18.75 -26.30
C ASN A 217 22.41 18.71 -26.76
N HIS A 218 22.21 19.05 -28.04
CA HIS A 218 20.91 19.03 -28.69
C HIS A 218 20.87 17.94 -29.77
N CYS A 219 19.81 17.12 -29.76
CA CYS A 219 19.60 16.11 -30.80
C CYS A 219 18.74 16.66 -31.94
N GLY A 220 19.36 16.99 -33.08
CA GLY A 220 18.64 17.47 -34.27
C GLY A 220 17.60 16.50 -34.85
N GLY A 221 17.72 15.19 -34.59
CA GLY A 221 16.77 14.18 -35.08
C GLY A 221 15.43 14.14 -34.33
N CYS A 222 15.40 14.63 -33.08
CA CYS A 222 14.20 14.57 -32.24
C CYS A 222 13.89 15.84 -31.44
N GLY A 223 14.73 16.87 -31.53
CA GLY A 223 14.53 18.17 -30.87
C GLY A 223 14.73 18.17 -29.36
N LYS A 224 15.35 17.12 -28.78
CA LYS A 224 15.57 16.99 -27.33
C LYS A 224 16.92 17.55 -26.89
N ASP A 225 16.93 18.15 -25.71
CA ASP A 225 18.12 18.69 -25.06
C ASP A 225 18.59 17.76 -23.93
N PHE A 226 19.90 17.57 -23.84
CA PHE A 226 20.54 16.65 -22.92
C PHE A 226 21.55 17.37 -22.05
N LYS A 227 21.41 17.21 -20.74
CA LYS A 227 22.34 17.74 -19.73
C LYS A 227 23.19 16.65 -19.07
N ASN A 228 23.34 15.53 -19.76
CA ASN A 228 24.05 14.35 -19.25
C ASN A 228 24.59 13.57 -20.45
N GLU A 229 25.90 13.43 -20.54
CA GLU A 229 26.56 12.77 -21.68
C GLU A 229 26.11 11.33 -21.85
N ASN A 230 26.08 10.56 -20.76
CA ASN A 230 25.61 9.18 -20.77
C ASN A 230 24.15 9.08 -21.27
N CYS A 231 23.30 10.04 -20.91
CA CYS A 231 21.93 10.13 -21.43
C CYS A 231 21.91 10.37 -22.94
N TYR A 232 22.74 11.28 -23.45
CA TYR A 232 22.85 11.60 -24.87
C TYR A 232 23.43 10.45 -25.68
N THR A 233 24.57 9.90 -25.24
CA THR A 233 25.23 8.76 -25.90
C THR A 233 24.30 7.55 -25.97
N HIS A 234 23.60 7.23 -24.88
CA HIS A 234 22.62 6.15 -24.91
C HIS A 234 21.46 6.46 -25.86
N HIS A 235 20.97 7.70 -25.87
CA HIS A 235 19.89 8.12 -26.76
C HIS A 235 20.24 7.94 -28.25
N ILE A 236 21.46 8.32 -28.65
CA ILE A 236 21.94 8.17 -30.03
C ILE A 236 22.19 6.70 -30.36
N THR A 237 22.94 5.98 -29.53
CA THR A 237 23.28 4.56 -29.78
C THR A 237 22.07 3.63 -29.80
N SER A 238 21.02 3.95 -29.03
CA SER A 238 19.75 3.18 -29.05
C SER A 238 18.78 3.61 -30.15
N ASN A 239 19.09 4.66 -30.93
CA ASN A 239 18.19 5.29 -31.91
C ASN A 239 16.83 5.69 -31.31
N PHE A 240 16.80 6.08 -30.03
CA PHE A 240 15.55 6.40 -29.33
C PHE A 240 14.83 7.62 -29.94
N CYS A 241 15.58 8.52 -30.59
CA CYS A 241 15.06 9.66 -31.38
C CYS A 241 13.99 9.27 -32.40
N ASN A 242 14.04 8.05 -32.95
CA ASN A 242 13.07 7.56 -33.93
C ASN A 242 11.69 7.27 -33.32
N SER A 243 11.67 6.94 -32.03
CA SER A 243 10.44 6.56 -31.31
C SER A 243 9.88 7.68 -30.45
N SER A 244 10.68 8.69 -30.11
CA SER A 244 10.22 9.79 -29.27
C SER A 244 10.86 11.13 -29.62
N LYS A 245 9.99 12.10 -29.91
CA LYS A 245 10.36 13.45 -30.35
C LYS A 245 9.82 14.52 -29.40
N LYS A 246 10.46 15.68 -29.37
CA LYS A 246 10.02 16.89 -28.65
C LYS A 246 9.55 17.90 -29.67
N CYS A 247 8.37 18.48 -29.44
CA CYS A 247 7.87 19.56 -30.27
C CYS A 247 8.61 20.86 -29.93
N GLU A 248 9.12 21.56 -30.95
CA GLU A 248 9.83 22.84 -30.77
C GLU A 248 8.90 23.96 -30.31
N LYS A 249 7.62 23.94 -30.73
CA LYS A 249 6.64 24.99 -30.42
C LYS A 249 6.11 24.91 -29.00
N CYS A 250 5.76 23.71 -28.52
CA CYS A 250 5.08 23.53 -27.23
C CYS A 250 5.92 22.74 -26.20
N GLY A 251 7.10 22.25 -26.59
CA GLY A 251 8.00 21.48 -25.71
C GLY A 251 7.51 20.07 -25.35
N VAL A 252 6.33 19.64 -25.83
CA VAL A 252 5.75 18.33 -25.51
C VAL A 252 6.61 17.22 -26.11
N ILE A 253 7.00 16.26 -25.27
CA ILE A 253 7.61 15.01 -25.70
C ILE A 253 6.51 14.02 -26.03
N TRP A 254 6.54 13.48 -27.25
CA TRP A 254 5.54 12.56 -27.76
C TRP A 254 6.19 11.26 -28.25
N ASP A 255 5.39 10.19 -28.27
CA ASP A 255 5.75 8.89 -28.85
C ASP A 255 5.29 8.84 -30.30
N VAL A 256 6.23 8.54 -31.20
CA VAL A 256 6.02 8.57 -32.66
C VAL A 256 5.00 7.53 -33.09
N ASN A 257 5.08 6.33 -32.56
CA ASN A 257 4.17 5.25 -32.91
C ASN A 257 2.75 5.57 -32.42
N VAL A 258 2.61 6.11 -31.20
CA VAL A 258 1.28 6.45 -30.64
C VAL A 258 0.62 7.59 -31.41
N ASN A 259 1.37 8.65 -31.76
CA ASN A 259 0.79 9.80 -32.46
C ASN A 259 0.67 9.58 -33.96
N ASN A 260 1.28 8.54 -34.54
CA ASN A 260 1.09 8.20 -35.94
C ASN A 260 0.00 7.14 -36.16
N LYS A 261 -0.60 6.62 -35.08
CA LYS A 261 -1.73 5.70 -35.20
C LYS A 261 -2.88 6.34 -35.97
N ASN A 262 -3.62 5.51 -36.70
CA ASN A 262 -4.80 5.89 -37.46
C ASN A 262 -4.54 6.96 -38.53
N GLY A 263 -3.36 6.94 -39.16
CA GLY A 263 -3.01 7.82 -40.28
C GLY A 263 -2.67 9.26 -39.88
N ARG A 264 -2.46 9.52 -38.60
CA ARG A 264 -2.08 10.84 -38.09
C ARG A 264 -0.61 11.13 -38.39
N GLU A 265 -0.28 12.37 -38.75
CA GLU A 265 1.10 12.80 -39.04
C GLU A 265 1.77 13.41 -37.79
N GLY A 266 1.76 12.67 -36.68
CA GLY A 266 2.48 13.03 -35.47
C GLY A 266 1.76 14.01 -34.54
N HIS A 267 2.55 14.71 -33.72
CA HIS A 267 2.03 15.59 -32.68
C HIS A 267 1.42 16.88 -33.25
N VAL A 268 0.24 17.25 -32.74
CA VAL A 268 -0.40 18.54 -33.00
C VAL A 268 -0.50 19.29 -31.67
N CYS A 269 -0.03 20.53 -31.66
CA CYS A 269 -0.03 21.36 -30.46
C CYS A 269 -1.45 21.57 -29.93
N SER A 270 -1.57 21.72 -28.61
CA SER A 270 -2.81 21.97 -27.87
C SER A 270 -3.79 20.80 -27.81
N GLU A 271 -3.69 19.78 -28.68
CA GLU A 271 -4.59 18.63 -28.60
C GLU A 271 -4.33 17.74 -27.37
N ARG A 272 -5.40 17.13 -26.85
CA ARG A 272 -5.35 16.21 -25.71
C ARG A 272 -5.94 14.86 -26.10
N TYR A 273 -5.27 13.79 -25.70
CA TYR A 273 -5.78 12.43 -25.85
C TYR A 273 -6.85 12.16 -24.79
N CYS A 274 -8.03 11.70 -25.21
CA CYS A 274 -9.07 11.23 -24.32
C CYS A 274 -9.10 9.70 -24.35
N THR A 275 -8.82 9.08 -23.21
CA THR A 275 -8.83 7.62 -23.06
C THR A 275 -10.22 7.01 -23.22
N THR A 276 -11.28 7.78 -22.92
CA THR A 276 -12.67 7.31 -23.00
C THR A 276 -13.14 7.12 -24.44
N CYS A 277 -12.81 8.05 -25.33
CA CYS A 277 -13.17 7.94 -26.75
C CYS A 277 -12.05 7.35 -27.62
N GLY A 278 -10.83 7.24 -27.07
CA GLY A 278 -9.66 6.73 -27.77
C GLY A 278 -9.08 7.68 -28.82
N SER A 279 -9.39 8.98 -28.77
CA SER A 279 -8.99 9.96 -29.79
C SER A 279 -8.40 11.26 -29.21
N TYR A 280 -7.74 12.04 -30.05
CA TYR A 280 -7.22 13.37 -29.72
C TYR A 280 -8.26 14.45 -30.03
N HIS A 281 -8.37 15.43 -29.14
CA HIS A 281 -9.30 16.55 -29.29
C HIS A 281 -8.62 17.89 -29.06
N ASP A 282 -9.01 18.88 -29.86
CA ASP A 282 -8.76 20.29 -29.57
C ASP A 282 -9.49 20.68 -28.26
N PRO A 283 -8.83 21.36 -27.31
CA PRO A 283 -9.46 21.85 -26.08
C PRO A 283 -10.72 22.69 -26.30
N LYS A 284 -10.81 23.44 -27.40
CA LYS A 284 -11.96 24.26 -27.79
C LYS A 284 -13.13 23.40 -28.26
N ARG A 285 -12.86 22.30 -28.97
CA ARG A 285 -13.91 21.38 -29.47
C ARG A 285 -14.39 20.44 -28.37
N GLY A 286 -13.49 20.08 -27.44
CA GLY A 286 -13.78 19.18 -26.32
C GLY A 286 -13.98 17.72 -26.75
N CYS A 287 -14.22 16.85 -25.76
CA CYS A 287 -14.63 15.47 -26.02
C CYS A 287 -16.16 15.41 -26.23
N TYR A 288 -16.62 14.68 -27.23
CA TYR A 288 -18.05 14.49 -27.49
C TYR A 288 -18.74 13.61 -26.44
N ILE A 289 -17.98 12.86 -25.65
CA ILE A 289 -18.49 12.07 -24.53
C ILE A 289 -18.70 13.03 -23.35
N LYS A 290 -19.95 13.43 -23.15
CA LYS A 290 -20.34 14.24 -21.99
C LYS A 290 -20.25 13.37 -20.72
N PRO A 291 -19.71 13.89 -19.60
CA PRO A 291 -19.78 13.21 -18.32
C PRO A 291 -21.24 12.89 -17.98
N LEU A 292 -21.50 11.69 -17.46
CA LEU A 292 -22.80 11.40 -16.85
C LEU A 292 -23.04 12.44 -15.75
N ALA A 293 -24.23 13.05 -15.75
CA ALA A 293 -24.62 13.96 -14.69
C ALA A 293 -24.40 13.24 -13.34
N ILE A 294 -23.62 13.84 -12.45
CA ILE A 294 -23.40 13.30 -11.10
C ILE A 294 -24.78 13.19 -10.48
N LYS A 295 -25.26 11.95 -10.26
CA LYS A 295 -26.50 11.76 -9.53
C LYS A 295 -26.31 12.37 -8.14
N PRO A 296 -27.22 13.23 -7.67
CA PRO A 296 -27.14 13.72 -6.31
C PRO A 296 -27.07 12.51 -5.36
N PRO A 297 -26.18 12.53 -4.35
CA PRO A 297 -26.07 11.42 -3.41
C PRO A 297 -27.42 11.18 -2.76
N LYS A 298 -27.94 9.96 -2.87
CA LYS A 298 -29.15 9.58 -2.14
C LYS A 298 -28.86 9.65 -0.65
N ALA A 299 -29.79 10.22 0.13
CA ALA A 299 -29.70 10.16 1.58
C ALA A 299 -29.78 8.69 2.03
N TYR A 300 -28.87 8.28 2.92
CA TYR A 300 -28.85 6.95 3.50
C TYR A 300 -28.67 7.06 5.02
N ARG A 301 -29.19 6.08 5.73
CA ARG A 301 -29.13 5.96 7.18
C ARG A 301 -27.86 5.23 7.60
N ILE A 302 -27.20 5.72 8.62
CA ILE A 302 -26.01 5.14 9.22
C ILE A 302 -26.37 4.65 10.62
N ILE A 303 -26.10 3.38 10.90
CA ILE A 303 -26.33 2.74 12.20
C ILE A 303 -24.98 2.31 12.76
N ALA A 304 -24.54 2.96 13.83
CA ALA A 304 -23.37 2.55 14.61
C ALA A 304 -23.86 1.78 15.84
N PHE A 305 -23.32 0.59 16.09
CA PHE A 305 -23.73 -0.21 17.25
C PHE A 305 -22.57 -0.88 17.97
N ASP A 306 -22.81 -1.25 19.23
CA ASP A 306 -21.86 -1.98 20.08
C ASP A 306 -22.62 -2.95 20.99
N PHE A 307 -22.00 -4.10 21.31
CA PHE A 307 -22.62 -5.19 22.07
C PHE A 307 -21.93 -5.43 23.40
N GLU A 308 -22.71 -5.83 24.39
CA GLU A 308 -22.21 -6.58 25.54
C GLU A 308 -22.73 -8.01 25.48
N THR A 309 -21.87 -8.95 25.87
CA THR A 309 -22.18 -10.38 25.86
C THR A 309 -21.97 -11.02 27.22
N MET A 310 -22.79 -12.01 27.53
CA MET A 310 -22.65 -12.90 28.68
C MET A 310 -22.25 -14.30 28.20
N GLN A 311 -21.60 -15.06 29.09
CA GLN A 311 -21.08 -16.40 28.79
C GLN A 311 -21.63 -17.46 29.77
N TYR A 312 -22.96 -17.51 29.92
CA TYR A 312 -23.59 -18.44 30.87
C TYR A 312 -23.81 -19.84 30.29
N ARG A 313 -23.90 -19.98 28.96
CA ARG A 313 -24.17 -21.26 28.29
C ARG A 313 -22.88 -21.93 27.82
N GLU A 314 -22.76 -23.23 28.07
CA GLU A 314 -21.69 -24.05 27.50
C GLU A 314 -22.09 -24.56 26.11
N GLY A 315 -21.18 -24.46 25.15
CA GLY A 315 -21.30 -25.05 23.82
C GLY A 315 -20.19 -26.06 23.55
N GLU A 316 -20.28 -26.77 22.42
CA GLU A 316 -19.37 -27.87 22.05
C GLU A 316 -17.88 -27.48 22.01
N LYS A 317 -17.57 -26.20 21.80
CA LYS A 317 -16.19 -25.67 21.71
C LYS A 317 -15.86 -24.61 22.77
N GLY A 318 -16.63 -24.56 23.86
CA GLY A 318 -16.47 -23.59 24.94
C GLY A 318 -17.73 -22.75 25.18
N LYS A 319 -17.61 -21.71 26.00
CA LYS A 319 -18.76 -20.88 26.39
C LYS A 319 -19.29 -20.08 25.20
N ILE A 320 -20.61 -20.06 25.06
CA ILE A 320 -21.32 -19.31 24.03
C ILE A 320 -21.46 -17.86 24.49
N HIS A 321 -21.15 -16.92 23.59
CA HIS A 321 -21.41 -15.50 23.81
C HIS A 321 -22.87 -15.20 23.46
N ASP A 322 -23.67 -14.91 24.48
CA ASP A 322 -25.07 -14.48 24.34
C ASP A 322 -25.15 -12.96 24.48
N VAL A 323 -25.69 -12.27 23.47
CA VAL A 323 -25.84 -10.80 23.50
C VAL A 323 -26.92 -10.42 24.51
N ASN A 324 -26.54 -9.68 25.55
CA ASN A 324 -27.46 -9.25 26.61
C ASN A 324 -27.78 -7.76 26.57
N PHE A 325 -26.98 -6.97 25.82
CA PHE A 325 -27.18 -5.54 25.64
C PHE A 325 -26.61 -5.08 24.29
N ILE A 326 -27.31 -4.15 23.64
CA ILE A 326 -26.92 -3.52 22.39
C ILE A 326 -27.15 -2.02 22.53
N GLY A 327 -26.12 -1.22 22.29
CA GLY A 327 -26.23 0.24 22.14
C GLY A 327 -26.22 0.63 20.67
N VAL A 328 -27.10 1.54 20.26
CA VAL A 328 -27.27 1.97 18.87
C VAL A 328 -27.28 3.48 18.76
N LYS A 329 -26.56 4.01 17.77
CA LYS A 329 -26.63 5.40 17.34
C LYS A 329 -26.97 5.52 15.86
N ILE A 330 -27.87 6.43 15.53
CA ILE A 330 -28.32 6.70 14.17
C ILE A 330 -27.81 8.05 13.70
N ASN A 331 -27.33 8.11 12.46
CA ASN A 331 -26.99 9.36 11.80
C ASN A 331 -27.16 9.26 10.27
N CYS A 332 -26.92 10.36 9.56
CA CYS A 332 -26.81 10.38 8.10
C CYS A 332 -25.72 11.39 7.69
N PRO A 333 -25.18 11.33 6.46
CA PRO A 333 -24.15 12.27 6.03
C PRO A 333 -24.55 13.74 6.21
N GLY A 334 -25.81 14.07 5.91
CA GLY A 334 -26.35 15.43 6.07
C GLY A 334 -26.35 15.91 7.52
N CYS A 335 -26.82 15.07 8.46
CA CYS A 335 -26.83 15.41 9.88
C CYS A 335 -25.44 15.45 10.51
N ILE A 336 -24.47 14.69 9.98
CA ILE A 336 -23.07 14.78 10.41
C ILE A 336 -22.47 16.12 9.98
N THR A 337 -22.74 16.58 8.77
CA THR A 337 -22.18 17.83 8.24
C THR A 337 -22.87 19.07 8.78
N ASN A 338 -24.20 19.07 8.85
CA ASN A 338 -25.01 20.26 9.12
C ASN A 338 -25.57 20.30 10.55
N GLY A 339 -25.34 19.26 11.35
CA GLY A 339 -25.94 19.10 12.67
C GLY A 339 -27.25 18.30 12.65
N PRO A 340 -27.72 17.83 13.82
CA PRO A 340 -28.91 17.00 13.93
C PRO A 340 -30.18 17.80 13.59
N ASP A 341 -30.92 17.32 12.60
CA ASP A 341 -32.24 17.82 12.21
C ASP A 341 -33.36 16.86 12.68
N PRO A 342 -34.27 17.27 13.58
CA PRO A 342 -35.38 16.44 14.05
C PRO A 342 -36.30 15.94 12.93
N GLU A 343 -36.43 16.67 11.82
CA GLU A 343 -37.29 16.31 10.69
C GLU A 343 -36.57 15.44 9.64
N CYS A 344 -35.34 15.00 9.93
CA CYS A 344 -34.54 14.23 8.99
C CYS A 344 -35.13 12.82 8.75
N ILE A 345 -35.70 12.60 7.57
CA ILE A 345 -36.28 11.31 7.14
C ILE A 345 -35.32 10.12 7.30
N ALA A 346 -34.01 10.34 7.10
CA ALA A 346 -33.00 9.27 7.22
C ALA A 346 -32.65 8.94 8.68
N CYS A 347 -32.68 9.92 9.58
CA CYS A 347 -32.28 9.73 10.98
C CYS A 347 -33.48 9.42 11.89
N GLY A 348 -34.63 10.05 11.64
CA GLY A 348 -35.76 10.07 12.55
C GLY A 348 -35.53 10.94 13.79
N GLU A 349 -36.56 10.99 14.64
CA GLU A 349 -36.53 11.67 15.95
C GLU A 349 -35.64 10.90 16.94
N ASP A 350 -35.78 9.59 17.00
CA ASP A 350 -35.01 8.71 17.90
C ASP A 350 -33.63 8.37 17.31
N ARG A 351 -32.56 8.81 17.97
CA ARG A 351 -31.18 8.68 17.47
C ARG A 351 -30.29 7.81 18.34
N THR A 352 -30.74 7.51 19.55
CA THR A 352 -30.06 6.66 20.54
C THR A 352 -31.03 5.58 21.01
N LEU A 353 -30.76 4.34 20.61
CA LEU A 353 -31.61 3.20 20.96
C LEU A 353 -30.80 2.14 21.68
N THR A 354 -31.48 1.34 22.49
CA THR A 354 -30.89 0.16 23.12
C THR A 354 -31.80 -1.06 22.98
N PHE A 355 -31.19 -2.24 22.92
CA PHE A 355 -31.88 -3.53 23.03
C PHE A 355 -31.22 -4.29 24.18
N SER A 356 -31.99 -4.69 25.19
CA SER A 356 -31.42 -5.23 26.42
C SER A 356 -32.33 -6.24 27.09
N THR A 357 -31.73 -7.19 27.81
CA THR A 357 -32.47 -8.19 28.59
C THR A 357 -33.11 -7.64 29.86
N ARG A 358 -32.66 -6.47 30.33
CA ARG A 358 -33.12 -5.83 31.56
C ARG A 358 -33.19 -4.31 31.41
N PRO A 359 -34.18 -3.65 32.03
CA PRO A 359 -34.23 -2.20 32.06
C PRO A 359 -33.05 -1.64 32.86
N PHE A 360 -32.54 -0.49 32.46
CA PHE A 360 -31.54 0.28 33.18
C PHE A 360 -32.03 1.70 33.46
N LYS A 361 -31.45 2.35 34.47
CA LYS A 361 -31.74 3.73 34.88
C LYS A 361 -30.46 4.56 34.81
N ASN A 362 -30.60 5.87 34.67
CA ASN A 362 -29.49 6.86 34.72
C ASN A 362 -28.58 6.95 33.47
N THR A 363 -29.00 6.38 32.34
CA THR A 363 -28.35 6.63 31.04
C THR A 363 -29.40 7.17 30.07
N PRO A 364 -29.25 8.40 29.55
CA PRO A 364 -30.21 8.96 28.62
C PRO A 364 -30.11 8.24 27.28
N VAL A 365 -31.23 7.65 26.87
CA VAL A 365 -31.44 7.06 25.54
C VAL A 365 -32.84 7.45 25.09
N ASP A 366 -33.04 7.64 23.79
CA ASP A 366 -34.35 7.99 23.24
C ASP A 366 -35.32 6.80 23.38
N ILE A 367 -34.83 5.59 23.09
CA ILE A 367 -35.60 4.35 23.22
C ILE A 367 -34.83 3.27 23.98
N GLN A 368 -35.49 2.65 24.95
CA GLN A 368 -35.03 1.45 25.64
C GLN A 368 -35.92 0.25 25.31
N ASN A 369 -35.48 -0.61 24.39
CA ASN A 369 -36.17 -1.86 24.08
C ASN A 369 -35.72 -2.95 25.05
N VAL A 370 -36.62 -3.40 25.93
CA VAL A 370 -36.37 -4.51 26.85
C VAL A 370 -36.98 -5.78 26.28
N THR A 371 -36.15 -6.77 25.97
CA THR A 371 -36.55 -8.03 25.32
C THR A 371 -35.71 -9.21 25.81
N GLU A 372 -36.27 -10.41 25.79
CA GLU A 372 -35.54 -11.65 26.05
C GLU A 372 -34.50 -11.96 24.96
N TYR A 373 -34.72 -11.47 23.74
CA TYR A 373 -33.87 -11.75 22.57
C TYR A 373 -33.34 -10.45 21.90
N PRO A 374 -32.39 -9.73 22.54
CA PRO A 374 -31.89 -8.44 22.03
C PRO A 374 -31.34 -8.48 20.60
N LEU A 375 -30.60 -9.53 20.25
CA LEU A 375 -30.00 -9.67 18.92
C LEU A 375 -31.04 -9.85 17.82
N GLU A 376 -32.05 -10.68 18.07
CA GLU A 376 -33.13 -10.97 17.12
C GLU A 376 -33.99 -9.72 16.88
N GLU A 377 -34.36 -9.00 17.95
CA GLU A 377 -35.10 -7.74 17.85
C GLU A 377 -34.29 -6.65 17.14
N PHE A 378 -32.99 -6.54 17.44
CA PHE A 378 -32.12 -5.59 16.76
C PHE A 378 -32.02 -5.88 15.25
N VAL A 379 -31.84 -7.14 14.85
CA VAL A 379 -31.78 -7.51 13.43
C VAL A 379 -33.14 -7.30 12.74
N SER A 380 -34.24 -7.64 13.40
CA SER A 380 -35.59 -7.33 12.90
C SER A 380 -35.73 -5.84 12.64
N TRP A 381 -35.32 -5.02 13.61
CA TRP A 381 -35.37 -3.58 13.51
C TRP A 381 -34.51 -3.06 12.35
N ILE A 382 -33.28 -3.54 12.13
CA ILE A 382 -32.46 -3.11 10.98
C ILE A 382 -33.14 -3.41 9.65
N ILE A 383 -33.77 -4.60 9.52
CA ILE A 383 -34.42 -5.04 8.27
C ILE A 383 -35.72 -4.27 8.04
N ASP A 384 -36.57 -4.17 9.06
CA ASP A 384 -37.90 -3.57 8.94
C ASP A 384 -37.86 -2.04 8.95
N SER A 385 -36.82 -1.44 9.54
CA SER A 385 -36.70 0.02 9.66
C SER A 385 -35.88 0.63 8.52
N SER A 386 -36.44 0.74 7.31
CA SER A 386 -36.07 1.91 6.50
C SER A 386 -36.99 2.29 5.33
N VAL A 387 -37.14 3.61 5.17
CA VAL A 387 -37.61 4.30 3.96
C VAL A 387 -36.42 4.61 3.01
N THR A 388 -35.19 4.45 3.50
CA THR A 388 -33.91 4.80 2.82
C THR A 388 -32.85 3.72 3.00
N ASP A 389 -31.91 3.56 2.07
CA ASP A 389 -30.80 2.62 2.24
C ASP A 389 -30.10 2.74 3.61
N THR A 390 -29.77 1.62 4.24
CA THR A 390 -29.18 1.57 5.60
C THR A 390 -27.78 0.96 5.57
N VAL A 391 -26.83 1.64 6.22
CA VAL A 391 -25.44 1.21 6.40
C VAL A 391 -25.19 1.00 7.88
N ALA A 392 -25.05 -0.26 8.29
CA ALA A 392 -24.77 -0.65 9.67
C ALA A 392 -23.29 -1.03 9.87
N PHE A 393 -22.67 -0.56 10.95
CA PHE A 393 -21.32 -0.98 11.34
C PHE A 393 -21.20 -1.09 12.87
N SER A 394 -20.43 -2.08 13.33
CA SER A 394 -20.11 -2.19 14.75
C SER A 394 -18.81 -1.47 15.12
N HIS A 395 -18.76 -0.97 16.35
CA HIS A 395 -17.55 -0.45 16.95
C HIS A 395 -16.52 -1.59 17.08
N PHE A 396 -15.38 -1.51 16.39
CA PHE A 396 -14.38 -2.60 16.31
C PHE A 396 -14.87 -3.93 15.69
N GLY A 397 -15.74 -3.89 14.67
CA GLY A 397 -16.36 -5.07 14.03
C GLY A 397 -15.47 -6.12 13.34
N GLY A 398 -14.14 -6.06 13.50
CA GLY A 398 -13.22 -7.09 13.05
C GLY A 398 -13.13 -8.32 13.96
N ARG A 399 -13.90 -8.39 15.05
CA ARG A 399 -13.85 -9.49 16.03
C ARG A 399 -15.17 -10.24 16.21
N PHE A 400 -16.18 -9.64 16.85
CA PHE A 400 -17.34 -10.41 17.36
C PHE A 400 -18.71 -9.84 16.97
N ASP A 401 -18.96 -8.54 17.14
CA ASP A 401 -20.35 -8.01 17.07
C ASP A 401 -20.97 -8.14 15.68
N MET A 402 -20.23 -7.73 14.63
CA MET A 402 -20.69 -7.93 13.25
C MET A 402 -20.90 -9.41 12.92
N VAL A 403 -20.08 -10.33 13.47
CA VAL A 403 -20.22 -11.78 13.20
C VAL A 403 -21.55 -12.30 13.75
N LEU A 404 -21.95 -11.86 14.94
CA LEU A 404 -23.22 -12.25 15.56
C LEU A 404 -24.42 -11.69 14.78
N VAL A 405 -24.35 -10.43 14.33
CA VAL A 405 -25.37 -9.82 13.46
C VAL A 405 -25.47 -10.54 12.11
N PHE A 406 -24.34 -10.84 11.47
CA PHE A 406 -24.34 -11.56 10.19
C PHE A 406 -24.89 -12.97 10.33
N LYS A 407 -24.56 -13.68 11.42
CA LYS A 407 -25.13 -14.99 11.70
C LYS A 407 -26.66 -14.90 11.81
N GLU A 408 -27.17 -13.94 12.55
CA GLU A 408 -28.61 -13.75 12.73
C GLU A 408 -29.30 -13.32 11.42
N LEU A 409 -28.70 -12.42 10.64
CA LEU A 409 -29.16 -12.07 9.30
C LEU A 409 -29.21 -13.29 8.37
N PHE A 410 -28.17 -14.13 8.39
CA PHE A 410 -28.10 -15.35 7.59
C PHE A 410 -29.15 -16.38 7.98
N LEU A 411 -29.45 -16.53 9.28
CA LEU A 411 -30.50 -17.43 9.75
C LEU A 411 -31.90 -16.99 9.28
N ARG A 412 -32.06 -15.72 8.89
CA ARG A 412 -33.34 -15.15 8.45
C ARG A 412 -33.59 -15.22 6.93
N GLY A 413 -32.57 -15.50 6.11
CA GLY A 413 -32.71 -15.74 4.66
C GLY A 413 -31.71 -15.02 3.81
#